data_AF-A0A7Y2K2U4-F1
#
_entry.id   AF-A0A7Y2K2U4-F1
#
_cell.length_a   1.000
_cell.length_b   1.000
_cell.length_c   1.000
_cell.angle_alpha   90.00
_cell.angle_beta   90.00
_cell.angle_gamma   90.00
#
_symmetry.space_group_name_H-M   'P 1'
#
loop_
_entity.id
_entity.type
_entity.pdbx_description
1 polymer ?
#
loop_
_entity_poly.entity_id
_entity_poly.type
_entity_poly.pdbx_seq_one_letter_code
_entity_poly.pdbx_strand_id
1 'polypeptide(L)' 'MFEQMQDRLREQWRSRIGRSNEPTAAVIDAQSNRASPQGGESGFDAAKEVKGRKRNLVVDTMGLVIALTVTVDFAYTR' A
#
# COMPACT_ATOMS: atom_id res chain seq x y z
N MET A 1 11.29 4.79 10.49
CA MET A 1 11.93 3.49 10.85
C MET A 1 11.54 2.39 9.87
N PHE A 2 10.24 2.10 9.70
CA PHE A 2 9.77 1.06 8.75
C PHE A 2 10.12 1.36 7.29
N GLU A 3 9.98 2.60 6.84
CA GLU A 3 10.31 3.01 5.46
C GLU A 3 11.77 2.73 5.12
N GLN A 4 12.70 3.19 5.98
CA GLN A 4 14.14 2.96 5.80
C GLN A 4 14.49 1.45 5.79
N MET A 5 13.83 0.65 6.62
CA MET A 5 14.01 -0.81 6.61
C MET A 5 13.50 -1.42 5.30
N GLN A 6 12.32 -1.00 4.83
CA GLN A 6 11.73 -1.47 3.58
C GLN A 6 12.59 -1.09 2.38
N ASP A 7 13.11 0.14 2.32
CA ASP A 7 14.02 0.58 1.26
C ASP A 7 15.27 -0.29 1.21
N ARG A 8 15.90 -0.53 2.37
CA ARG A 8 17.09 -1.36 2.45
C ARG A 8 16.82 -2.81 2.03
N LEU A 9 15.69 -3.39 2.42
CA LEU A 9 15.30 -4.74 2.00
C LEU A 9 15.00 -4.81 0.49
N ARG A 10 14.34 -3.80 -0.06
CA ARG A 10 14.07 -3.67 -1.49
C ARG A 10 15.38 -3.59 -2.29
N GLU A 11 16.31 -2.74 -1.89
CA GLU A 11 17.63 -2.61 -2.54
C GLU A 11 18.41 -3.93 -2.50
N GLN A 12 18.47 -4.58 -1.33
CA GLN A 12 19.14 -5.87 -1.18
C GLN A 12 18.55 -6.94 -2.09
N TRP A 13 17.21 -7.02 -2.18
CA TRP A 13 16.55 -8.00 -3.04
C TRP A 13 16.80 -7.73 -4.52
N ARG A 14 16.74 -6.45 -4.95
CA ARG A 14 17.00 -6.05 -6.33
C ARG A 14 18.44 -6.36 -6.74
N SER A 15 19.41 -6.02 -5.89
CA SER A 15 20.82 -6.36 -6.10
C SER A 15 21.03 -7.88 -6.20
N ARG A 16 20.41 -8.66 -5.30
CA ARG A 16 20.50 -10.13 -5.29
C ARG A 16 20.06 -10.78 -6.59
N ILE A 17 19.09 -10.18 -7.30
CA ILE A 17 18.59 -10.71 -8.57
C ILE A 17 19.17 -9.99 -9.80
N GLY A 18 20.24 -9.20 -9.63
CA GLY A 18 20.94 -8.53 -10.73
C GLY A 18 20.19 -7.32 -11.31
N ARG A 19 19.33 -6.66 -10.54
CA ARG A 19 18.64 -5.42 -10.93
C ARG A 19 19.29 -4.21 -10.25
N SER A 20 19.20 -3.04 -10.89
CA SER A 20 19.55 -1.75 -10.25
C SER A 20 18.76 -1.54 -8.97
N ASN A 21 19.42 -1.02 -7.92
CA ASN A 21 18.80 -0.68 -6.65
C ASN A 21 17.59 0.25 -6.82
N GLU A 22 17.72 1.22 -7.73
CA GLU A 22 16.65 2.16 -8.05
C GLU A 22 15.72 1.57 -9.13
N PRO A 23 14.41 1.49 -8.88
CA PRO A 23 13.43 1.06 -9.87
C PRO A 23 13.22 2.14 -10.93
N THR A 24 13.07 1.73 -12.18
CA THR A 24 12.84 2.65 -13.31
C THR A 24 11.35 2.89 -13.60
N ALA A 25 10.46 2.09 -13.03
CA ALA A 25 9.03 2.19 -13.19
C ALA A 25 8.31 1.69 -11.93
N ALA A 26 7.08 2.20 -11.73
CA ALA A 26 6.23 1.85 -10.61
C ALA A 26 4.78 1.66 -11.05
N VAL A 27 4.06 0.79 -10.33
CA VAL A 27 2.62 0.55 -10.44
C VAL A 27 1.95 1.12 -9.21
N ILE A 28 0.86 1.87 -9.41
CA ILE A 28 0.08 2.51 -8.35
C ILE A 28 -1.31 1.90 -8.35
N ASP A 29 -1.77 1.46 -7.18
CA ASP A 29 -3.13 0.96 -6.99
C ASP A 29 -3.73 1.38 -5.65
N ALA A 30 -5.05 1.43 -5.60
CA ALA A 30 -5.82 1.71 -4.39
C ALA A 30 -6.88 0.63 -4.14
N GLN A 31 -6.79 0.00 -2.97
CA GLN A 31 -7.71 -1.04 -2.56
C GLN A 31 -8.38 -0.72 -1.23
N SER A 32 -9.72 -0.82 -1.19
CA SER A 32 -10.49 -0.85 0.06
C SER A 32 -10.59 -2.28 0.55
N ASN A 33 -10.24 -2.51 1.82
CA ASN A 33 -10.31 -3.82 2.45
C ASN A 33 -11.15 -3.75 3.72
N ARG A 34 -11.88 -4.83 4.03
CA ARG A 34 -12.70 -4.90 5.25
C ARG A 34 -11.84 -4.69 6.49
N ALA A 35 -12.23 -3.75 7.35
CA ALA A 35 -11.53 -3.52 8.60
C ALA A 35 -11.85 -4.62 9.62
N SER A 36 -10.87 -5.00 10.43
CA SER A 36 -11.10 -5.82 11.62
C SER A 36 -11.95 -5.04 12.63
N PRO A 37 -12.85 -5.70 13.39
CA PRO A 37 -13.57 -5.07 14.50
C PRO A 37 -12.65 -4.40 15.54
N GLN A 38 -11.42 -4.87 15.68
CA GLN A 38 -10.42 -4.33 16.61
C GLN A 38 -9.60 -3.18 16.02
N GLY A 39 -9.84 -2.80 14.76
CA GLY A 39 -8.95 -1.93 14.01
C GLY A 39 -8.98 -0.46 14.42
N GLY A 40 -10.01 0.01 15.13
CA GLY A 40 -10.29 1.45 15.30
C GLY A 40 -11.19 2.01 14.18
N GLU A 41 -11.10 3.31 13.90
CA GLU A 41 -11.98 3.98 12.93
C GLU A 41 -11.92 3.36 11.52
N SER A 42 -13.09 3.22 10.90
CA SER A 42 -13.27 2.72 9.54
C SER A 42 -14.43 3.48 8.89
N GLY A 43 -14.39 3.63 7.57
CA GLY A 43 -15.52 4.16 6.83
C GLY A 43 -16.00 3.18 5.77
N PHE A 44 -16.79 3.65 4.81
CA PHE A 44 -17.48 2.79 3.86
C PHE A 44 -17.20 3.24 2.43
N ASP A 45 -16.62 2.36 1.62
CA ASP A 45 -16.49 2.56 0.18
C ASP A 45 -17.74 2.03 -0.51
N ALA A 46 -18.60 2.93 -0.98
CA ALA A 46 -19.86 2.60 -1.63
C ALA A 46 -19.67 1.94 -3.01
N ALA A 47 -18.58 2.23 -3.72
CA ALA A 47 -18.32 1.61 -5.02
C ALA A 47 -17.93 0.14 -4.87
N LYS A 48 -17.32 -0.22 -3.73
CA LYS A 48 -16.90 -1.59 -3.41
C LYS A 48 -17.82 -2.30 -2.42
N GLU A 49 -18.83 -1.61 -1.90
CA GLU A 49 -19.73 -2.09 -0.83
C GLU A 49 -18.99 -2.70 0.37
N VAL A 50 -17.88 -2.05 0.75
CA VAL A 50 -16.99 -2.53 1.81
C VAL A 50 -16.87 -1.48 2.90
N LYS A 51 -17.13 -1.89 4.15
CA LYS A 51 -16.77 -1.12 5.34
C LYS A 51 -15.31 -1.41 5.70
N GLY A 52 -14.44 -0.42 5.59
CA GLY A 52 -13.05 -0.60 5.94
C GLY A 52 -12.14 0.59 5.72
N ARG A 53 -10.95 0.27 5.20
CA ARG A 53 -9.85 1.22 4.96
C ARG A 53 -9.33 1.07 3.55
N LYS A 54 -8.92 2.20 2.98
CA LYS A 54 -8.22 2.27 1.71
C LYS A 54 -6.72 2.19 1.95
N ARG A 55 -6.08 1.19 1.36
CA ARG A 55 -4.63 1.18 1.16
C ARG A 55 -4.32 1.71 -0.22
N ASN A 56 -3.44 2.69 -0.29
CA ASN A 56 -2.84 3.18 -1.53
C ASN A 56 -1.40 2.68 -1.54
N LEU A 57 -1.03 1.93 -2.58
CA LEU A 57 0.25 1.25 -2.66
C LEU A 57 0.96 1.64 -3.95
N VAL A 58 2.26 1.87 -3.84
CA VAL A 58 3.18 2.03 -4.96
C VAL A 58 4.19 0.90 -4.89
N VAL A 59 4.29 0.12 -5.96
CA VAL A 59 5.25 -0.99 -6.09
C VAL A 59 6.09 -0.85 -7.34
N ASP A 60 7.29 -1.42 -7.35
CA ASP A 60 8.07 -1.54 -8.59
C ASP A 60 7.55 -2.67 -9.50
N THR A 61 8.20 -2.86 -10.65
CA THR A 61 7.86 -3.91 -11.63
C THR A 61 8.04 -5.34 -11.10
N MET A 62 8.66 -5.53 -9.94
CA MET A 62 8.81 -6.82 -9.27
C MET A 62 7.80 -7.01 -8.13
N GLY A 63 6.94 -6.02 -7.87
CA GLY A 63 5.99 -6.03 -6.76
C GLY A 63 6.60 -5.61 -5.41
N LEU A 64 7.81 -5.05 -5.38
CA LEU A 64 8.42 -4.57 -4.13
C LEU A 64 7.85 -3.21 -3.75
N VAL A 65 7.46 -3.04 -2.49
CA VAL A 65 6.85 -1.79 -2.00
C VAL A 65 7.85 -0.64 -2.03
N ILE A 66 7.43 0.45 -2.68
CA ILE A 66 8.11 1.76 -2.70
C ILE A 66 7.45 2.70 -1.69
N ALA A 67 6.12 2.78 -1.68
CA ALA A 67 5.37 3.61 -0.76
C ALA A 67 3.99 3.00 -0.43
N LEU A 68 3.50 3.28 0.77
CA LEU A 68 2.18 2.86 1.25
C LEU A 68 1.58 3.99 2.08
N THR A 69 0.30 4.27 1.86
CA THR A 69 -0.51 5.01 2.85
C THR A 69 -1.83 4.29 3.08
N VAL A 70 -2.29 4.34 4.34
CA VAL A 70 -3.59 3.79 4.74
C VAL A 70 -4.45 4.94 5.23
N THR A 71 -5.65 5.03 4.65
CA THR A 71 -6.65 6.03 4.99
C THR A 71 -7.96 5.33 5.36
N VAL A 72 -8.81 5.99 6.13
CA VAL A 72 -10.19 5.55 6.29
C VAL A 72 -10.91 5.67 4.95
N ASP A 73 -11.76 4.70 4.60
CA ASP A 73 -12.63 4.88 3.44
C ASP A 73 -13.57 6.06 3.72
N PHE A 74 -13.70 7.01 2.79
CA PHE A 74 -14.65 8.10 2.96
C PHE A 74 -16.07 7.58 2.73
N ALA A 75 -16.83 7.42 3.81
CA ALA A 75 -18.28 7.43 3.70
C ALA A 75 -18.71 8.89 3.46
N TYR A 76 -19.53 9.12 2.43
CA TYR A 76 -20.31 10.34 2.33
C TYR A 76 -21.24 10.38 3.55
N THR A 77 -20.85 11.09 4.61
CA THR A 77 -21.74 11.37 5.73
C THR A 77 -22.86 12.25 5.20
N ARG A 78 -24.09 11.73 5.24
CA ARG A 78 -25.29 12.57 5.16
C ARG A 78 -25.53 13.22 6.52
#